data_AF-J9FE75-F1
#
_entry.id   AF-J9FE75-F1
#
_cell.length_a   1.000
_cell.length_b   1.000
_cell.length_c   1.000
_cell.angle_alpha   90.00
_cell.angle_beta   90.00
_cell.angle_gamma   90.00
#
_symmetry.space_group_name_H-M   'P 1'
#
loop_
_entity.id
_entity.type
_entity.pdbx_description
1 polymer ?
#
loop_
_entity_poly.entity_id
_entity_poly.type
_entity_poly.pdbx_seq_one_letter_code
_entity_poly.pdbx_strand_id
1 'polypeptide(L)'
;MEWPKELLELFDDPLLDDVRPKVSAPTPQDRMAQKLVEVSDWVEANGREPQRQGGDLEEKKMWAALNGLRKQTDKMTLKEYDRLNLLE
;
A
#
# COMPACT_ATOMS: atom_id res chain seq x y z
N MET A 1 -25.14 26.28 5.62
CA MET A 1 -25.54 25.84 6.97
C MET A 1 -24.37 26.17 7.85
N GLU A 2 -24.52 27.16 8.73
CA GLU A 2 -23.43 27.61 9.61
C GLU A 2 -23.48 26.80 10.90
N TRP A 3 -22.33 26.28 11.32
CA TRP A 3 -22.22 25.51 12.55
C TRP A 3 -22.22 26.46 13.76
N PRO A 4 -22.89 26.11 14.86
CA PRO A 4 -22.77 26.84 16.13
C PRO A 4 -21.31 27.00 16.57
N LYS A 5 -20.94 28.18 17.08
CA LYS A 5 -19.56 28.49 17.51
C LYS A 5 -19.04 27.56 18.60
N GLU A 6 -19.92 27.16 19.51
CA GLU A 6 -19.62 26.23 20.61
C GLU A 6 -19.09 24.87 20.09
N LEU A 7 -19.58 24.42 18.94
CA LEU A 7 -19.09 23.18 18.32
C LEU A 7 -17.72 23.37 17.66
N LEU A 8 -17.44 24.56 17.13
CA LEU A 8 -16.13 24.87 16.56
C LEU A 8 -15.08 24.95 17.67
N GLU A 9 -15.41 25.55 18.82
CA GLU A 9 -14.53 25.64 19.99
C GLU A 9 -14.19 24.27 20.59
N LEU A 10 -15.10 23.29 20.49
CA LEU A 10 -14.85 21.93 20.94
C LEU A 10 -13.75 21.22 20.14
N PHE A 11 -13.59 21.51 18.84
CA PHE A 11 -12.54 20.91 18.02
C PHE A 11 -11.13 21.40 18.39
N ASP A 12 -11.02 22.56 19.04
CA ASP A 12 -9.76 23.16 19.50
C ASP A 12 -9.49 22.86 20.99
N ASP A 13 -10.29 22.00 21.64
CA ASP A 13 -10.11 21.61 23.04
C ASP A 13 -8.87 20.72 23.20
N PRO A 14 -7.86 21.12 24.00
CA PRO A 14 -6.66 20.31 24.26
C PRO A 14 -6.95 18.92 24.83
N LEU A 15 -8.14 18.71 25.42
CA LEU A 15 -8.61 17.39 25.88
C LEU A 15 -8.80 16.40 24.71
N LEU A 16 -9.03 16.90 23.51
CA LEU A 16 -9.27 16.10 22.30
C LEU A 16 -8.03 15.97 21.40
N ASP A 17 -6.88 16.57 21.76
CA ASP A 17 -5.64 16.52 20.97
C ASP A 17 -5.16 15.08 20.66
N ASP A 18 -5.40 14.15 21.59
CA ASP A 18 -5.05 12.74 21.47
C ASP A 18 -6.21 11.85 20.98
N VAL A 19 -7.40 12.42 20.76
CA VAL A 19 -8.57 11.69 20.28
C VAL A 19 -8.50 11.59 18.76
N ARG A 20 -7.71 10.64 18.28
CA ARG A 20 -7.66 10.28 16.86
C ARG A 20 -8.56 9.08 16.59
N PRO A 21 -9.26 9.04 15.44
CA PRO A 21 -9.93 7.82 15.02
C PRO A 21 -8.92 6.68 14.98
N LYS A 22 -9.32 5.53 15.55
CA LYS A 22 -8.47 4.34 15.56
C LYS A 22 -8.07 4.00 14.13
N VAL A 23 -6.77 3.94 13.87
CA VAL A 23 -6.24 3.56 12.54
C VAL A 23 -6.86 2.22 12.18
N SER A 24 -7.63 2.21 11.10
CA SER A 24 -8.27 1.00 10.63
C SER A 24 -7.21 0.00 10.21
N ALA A 25 -7.40 -1.27 10.57
CA ALA A 25 -6.46 -2.31 10.19
C ALA A 25 -6.38 -2.37 8.65
N PRO A 26 -5.18 -2.58 8.06
CA PRO A 26 -5.04 -2.69 6.63
C PRO A 26 -5.98 -3.74 6.06
N THR A 27 -6.76 -3.37 5.06
CA THR A 27 -7.62 -4.30 4.33
C THR A 27 -6.76 -5.29 3.52
N PRO A 28 -7.34 -6.39 3.00
CA PRO A 28 -6.63 -7.26 2.06
C PRO A 28 -6.05 -6.50 0.86
N GLN A 29 -6.78 -5.49 0.37
CA GLN A 29 -6.34 -4.64 -0.73
C GLN A 29 -5.14 -3.79 -0.36
N ASP A 30 -5.15 -3.16 0.83
CA ASP A 30 -4.03 -2.35 1.30
C ASP A 30 -2.74 -3.18 1.40
N ARG A 31 -2.85 -4.42 1.89
CA ARG A 31 -1.70 -5.34 1.97
C ARG A 31 -1.15 -5.71 0.60
N MET A 32 -2.01 -5.83 -0.41
CA MET A 32 -1.59 -6.12 -1.77
C MET A 32 -0.93 -4.91 -2.42
N ALA A 33 -1.50 -3.71 -2.24
CA ALA A 33 -0.90 -2.47 -2.70
C ALA A 33 0.49 -2.27 -2.06
N GLN A 34 0.61 -2.48 -0.75
CA GLN A 34 1.91 -2.47 -0.04
C GLN A 34 2.90 -3.47 -0.64
N LYS A 35 2.45 -4.69 -0.97
CA LYS A 35 3.32 -5.70 -1.57
C LYS A 35 3.78 -5.31 -2.98
N LEU A 36 2.92 -4.67 -3.77
CA LEU A 36 3.29 -4.18 -5.11
C LEU A 36 4.31 -3.04 -5.04
N VAL A 37 4.15 -2.14 -4.07
CA VAL A 37 5.13 -1.07 -3.80
C VAL A 37 6.48 -1.67 -3.42
N GLU A 38 6.50 -2.65 -2.51
CA GLU A 38 7.74 -3.34 -2.09
C GLU A 38 8.45 -4.03 -3.26
N VAL A 39 7.70 -4.70 -4.14
CA VAL A 39 8.26 -5.29 -5.37
C VAL A 39 8.81 -4.20 -6.28
N SER A 40 8.09 -3.09 -6.46
CA SER A 40 8.52 -1.98 -7.31
C SER A 40 9.80 -1.32 -6.79
N ASP A 41 9.90 -1.12 -5.47
CA ASP A 41 11.09 -0.59 -4.81
C ASP A 41 12.29 -1.51 -5.05
N TRP A 42 12.07 -2.83 -4.93
CA TRP A 42 13.11 -3.82 -5.19
C TRP A 42 13.56 -3.78 -6.66
N VAL A 43 12.62 -3.65 -7.61
CA VAL A 43 12.93 -3.56 -9.05
C VAL A 43 13.73 -2.31 -9.36
N GLU A 44 13.37 -1.15 -8.79
CA GLU A 44 14.13 0.09 -8.95
C GLU A 44 15.54 -0.03 -8.37
N ALA A 45 15.69 -0.63 -7.19
CA ALA A 45 16.98 -0.82 -6.55
C ALA A 45 17.91 -1.78 -7.34
N ASN A 46 17.35 -2.79 -7.99
CA ASN A 46 18.11 -3.81 -8.73
C ASN A 46 18.19 -3.56 -10.24
N GLY A 47 17.39 -2.62 -10.76
CA GLY A 47 17.29 -2.31 -12.19
C GLY A 47 16.67 -3.43 -13.05
N ARG A 48 16.01 -4.42 -12.43
CA ARG A 48 15.43 -5.59 -13.12
C ARG A 48 14.30 -6.23 -12.32
N GLU A 49 13.46 -7.00 -13.00
CA GLU A 49 12.47 -7.85 -12.33
C GLU A 49 13.11 -8.99 -11.53
N PRO A 50 12.51 -9.39 -10.39
CA PRO A 50 12.96 -10.53 -9.61
C PRO A 50 12.75 -11.83 -10.40
N GLN A 51 13.66 -12.79 -10.26
CA GLN A 51 13.63 -14.04 -11.02
C GLN A 51 13.37 -15.27 -10.13
N ARG A 52 12.70 -16.29 -10.68
CA ARG A 52 12.39 -17.54 -9.96
C ARG A 52 13.65 -18.24 -9.44
N GLN A 53 14.66 -18.30 -10.32
CA GLN A 53 15.96 -18.89 -10.03
C GLN A 53 16.99 -17.82 -9.66
N GLY A 54 16.51 -16.64 -9.27
CA GLY A 54 17.32 -15.55 -8.74
C GLY A 54 18.13 -15.98 -7.52
N GLY A 55 19.12 -15.16 -7.17
CA GLY A 55 20.14 -15.53 -6.20
C GLY A 55 19.58 -15.75 -4.81
N ASP A 56 19.39 -14.65 -4.08
CA ASP A 56 19.08 -14.65 -2.66
C ASP A 56 17.61 -15.02 -2.35
N LEU A 57 17.32 -15.16 -1.05
CA LEU A 57 15.97 -15.45 -0.57
C LEU A 57 15.01 -14.27 -0.82
N GLU A 58 15.52 -13.06 -0.82
CA GLU A 58 14.73 -11.84 -0.98
C GLU A 58 14.16 -11.73 -2.40
N GLU A 59 15.00 -11.92 -3.41
CA GLU A 59 14.62 -11.98 -4.81
C GLU A 59 13.57 -13.07 -5.06
N LYS A 60 13.74 -14.25 -4.45
CA LYS A 60 12.76 -15.35 -4.57
C LYS A 60 11.41 -14.96 -3.95
N LYS A 61 11.42 -14.24 -2.82
CA LYS A 61 10.19 -13.70 -2.21
C LYS A 61 9.54 -12.66 -3.10
N MET A 62 10.31 -11.74 -3.68
CA MET A 62 9.81 -10.72 -4.60
C MET A 62 9.23 -11.35 -5.87
N TRP A 63 9.89 -12.37 -6.42
CA TRP A 63 9.36 -13.13 -7.56
C TRP A 63 8.04 -13.81 -7.21
N ALA A 64 7.95 -14.49 -6.07
CA ALA A 64 6.71 -15.16 -5.64
C ALA A 64 5.58 -14.14 -5.42
N ALA A 65 5.88 -13.00 -4.81
CA ALA A 65 4.94 -11.90 -4.61
C ALA A 65 4.43 -11.35 -5.94
N LEU A 66 5.33 -10.98 -6.86
CA LEU A 66 4.97 -10.47 -8.18
C LEU A 66 4.10 -11.46 -8.96
N ASN A 67 4.44 -12.75 -8.94
CA ASN A 67 3.61 -13.78 -9.59
C ASN A 67 2.25 -13.95 -8.92
N GLY A 68 2.18 -13.83 -7.59
CA GLY A 68 0.92 -13.83 -6.86
C GLY A 68 0.02 -12.67 -7.28
N LEU A 69 0.60 -11.47 -7.39
CA LEU A 69 -0.10 -10.25 -7.82
C LEU A 69 -0.57 -10.36 -9.29
N ARG A 70 0.27 -10.85 -10.21
CA ARG A 70 -0.09 -11.05 -11.63
C ARG A 70 -1.23 -12.03 -11.85
N LYS A 71 -1.39 -13.02 -10.97
CA LYS A 71 -2.45 -14.04 -11.03
C LYS A 71 -3.80 -13.57 -10.51
N GLN A 72 -3.85 -12.39 -9.89
CA GLN A 72 -5.11 -11.89 -9.37
C GLN A 72 -6.05 -11.42 -10.48
N THR A 73 -7.33 -11.71 -10.30
CA THR A 73 -8.38 -11.39 -11.28
C THR A 73 -8.72 -9.90 -11.31
N ASP A 74 -8.57 -9.20 -10.18
CA ASP A 74 -8.90 -7.79 -10.05
C ASP A 74 -7.64 -6.90 -10.02
N LYS A 75 -7.00 -6.78 -11.18
CA LYS A 75 -5.82 -5.91 -11.35
C LYS A 75 -6.17 -4.42 -11.36
N MET A 76 -7.43 -4.06 -11.60
CA MET A 76 -7.87 -2.66 -11.72
C MET A 76 -7.68 -1.88 -10.42
N THR A 77 -7.88 -2.53 -9.28
CA THR A 77 -7.71 -1.93 -7.95
C THR A 77 -6.26 -1.69 -7.55
N LEU A 78 -5.29 -2.26 -8.27
CA LEU A 78 -3.86 -2.08 -8.03
C LEU A 78 -3.19 -1.14 -9.04
N LYS A 79 -3.92 -0.73 -10.08
CA LYS A 79 -3.38 0.09 -11.17
C LYS A 79 -2.79 1.42 -10.70
N GLU A 80 -3.38 2.03 -9.67
CA GLU A 80 -2.89 3.27 -9.07
C GLU A 80 -1.53 3.10 -8.37
N TYR A 81 -1.19 1.88 -7.97
CA TYR A 81 0.06 1.54 -7.28
C TYR A 81 1.10 0.93 -8.23
N ASP A 82 0.72 0.55 -9.46
CA ASP A 82 1.58 -0.13 -10.43
C ASP A 82 2.46 0.84 -11.24
N ARG A 83 3.36 1.54 -10.54
CA ARG A 83 4.17 2.62 -11.12
C ARG A 83 5.15 2.18 -12.22
N LEU A 84 5.50 0.89 -12.25
CA LEU A 84 6.42 0.29 -13.23
C LEU A 84 5.71 -0.58 -14.26
N ASN A 85 4.37 -0.61 -14.28
CA ASN A 85 3.55 -1.47 -15.14
C ASN A 85 3.93 -2.97 -15.03
N LEU A 86 4.19 -3.44 -13.81
CA LEU A 86 4.58 -4.83 -13.55
C LEU A 86 3.41 -5.81 -13.67
N LEU A 87 2.18 -5.32 -13.60
CA LEU A 87 0.97 -6.14 -13.57
C LEU A 87 0.31 -6.36 -14.95
N GLU A 88 0.83 -5.78 -16.03
CA GLU A 88 0.30 -6.03 -17.39
C GLU A 88 0.29 -7.54 -17.74
#